data_AF-E2EKP1-F1
#
_entry.id   AF-E2EKP1-F1
#
_cell.length_a   1.000
_cell.length_b   1.000
_cell.length_c   1.000
_cell.angle_alpha   90.00
_cell.angle_beta   90.00
_cell.angle_gamma   90.00
#
_symmetry.space_group_name_H-M   'P 1'
#
loop_
_entity.id
_entity.type
_entity.pdbx_description
1 polymer ?
#
loop_
_entity_poly.entity_id
_entity_poly.type
_entity_poly.pdbx_seq_one_letter_code
_entity_poly.pdbx_strand_id
1 'polypeptide(L)'
;MTLSQVKTSRGPTSFAEMARLTGEFADWHNLHYMAMWLTGELNIAAVRDAWWRVCLRHDVLRRTYASADEACTYDDALSEVEFHTAETDAEAIELMRRFIGTPFSLDGPGFSRIAIVQCGERRHLFGIAMDHIISDQASWARIRADFTEFYNRALVGDAGDVTNVGSYQSFASEERRLFSGAWGEERRAFWRSYVGEFGTFPPPFSVGAEHTGEYQPRRVTRELPADAKSQVHKFSLQARATPFAVVTASVLAAMREVTGDPLAGISVNQHGRMLPGTSETAGLFVQTVPLHLGRQTRSPLETVREVFLRTHDVFEYSIPLLVAGRYWNETLMVADKQAGLYVSLNEQPPSTYNLRAFTGTEGEYVELDFPGGKRFVETVVVAWNLYETGPELVAHYNESYFPGAAVEKVLEAAERFALSAGS
;
A
#
# COMPACT_ATOMS: atom_id res chain seq x y z
N MET A 1 -14.61 5.32 -27.29
CA MET A 1 -16.06 5.07 -27.19
C MET A 1 -16.67 6.10 -26.23
N THR A 2 -17.82 6.73 -26.51
CA THR A 2 -18.46 7.62 -25.50
C THR A 2 -19.10 6.76 -24.41
N LEU A 3 -18.69 6.96 -23.15
CA LEU A 3 -19.08 6.16 -21.99
C LEU A 3 -20.58 6.02 -21.76
N SER A 4 -21.39 6.91 -22.34
CA SER A 4 -22.85 6.92 -22.22
C SER A 4 -23.57 5.72 -22.88
N GLN A 5 -22.88 4.88 -23.64
CA GLN A 5 -23.46 3.71 -24.33
C GLN A 5 -23.05 2.36 -23.71
N VAL A 6 -22.16 2.34 -22.72
CA VAL A 6 -21.70 1.12 -22.07
C VAL A 6 -22.67 0.77 -20.93
N LYS A 7 -23.10 -0.49 -20.86
CA LYS A 7 -23.93 -0.97 -19.75
C LYS A 7 -23.17 -0.83 -18.43
N THR A 8 -23.90 -0.48 -17.38
CA THR A 8 -23.34 -0.31 -16.04
C THR A 8 -24.20 -1.00 -15.00
N SER A 9 -23.58 -1.40 -13.90
CA SER A 9 -24.27 -1.78 -12.67
C SER A 9 -23.89 -0.84 -11.54
N ARG A 10 -24.84 -0.58 -10.64
CA ARG A 10 -24.65 0.28 -9.46
C ARG A 10 -24.54 -0.56 -8.20
N GLY A 11 -23.80 -0.05 -7.23
CA GLY A 11 -23.64 -0.67 -5.92
C GLY A 11 -22.97 0.28 -4.94
N PRO A 12 -22.81 -0.13 -3.68
CA PRO A 12 -22.13 0.71 -2.71
C PRO A 12 -20.63 0.80 -3.02
N THR A 13 -20.01 1.87 -2.52
CA THR A 13 -18.57 1.89 -2.26
C THR A 13 -18.23 1.00 -1.07
N SER A 14 -17.07 0.36 -1.11
CA SER A 14 -16.43 -0.19 0.08
C SER A 14 -16.09 0.91 1.09
N PHE A 15 -15.84 0.57 2.35
CA PHE A 15 -15.41 1.55 3.34
C PHE A 15 -14.06 2.17 2.98
N ALA A 16 -13.16 1.42 2.34
CA ALA A 16 -11.86 1.93 1.93
C ALA A 16 -11.97 2.91 0.74
N GLU A 17 -12.85 2.64 -0.23
CA GLU A 17 -13.20 3.61 -1.28
C GLU A 17 -13.83 4.88 -0.67
N MET A 18 -14.76 4.72 0.28
CA MET A 18 -15.40 5.85 0.96
C MET A 18 -14.39 6.69 1.77
N ALA A 19 -13.45 6.04 2.44
CA ALA A 19 -12.33 6.69 3.11
C ALA A 19 -11.58 7.57 2.10
N ARG A 20 -11.17 7.00 0.96
CA ARG A 20 -10.48 7.72 -0.12
C ARG A 20 -11.27 8.90 -0.68
N LEU A 21 -12.56 8.71 -0.94
CA LEU A 21 -13.46 9.71 -1.53
C LEU A 21 -13.81 10.84 -0.55
N THR A 22 -13.79 10.57 0.75
CA THR A 22 -14.02 11.58 1.80
C THR A 22 -12.72 12.20 2.32
N GLY A 23 -11.63 12.02 1.55
CA GLY A 23 -10.34 12.66 1.75
C GLY A 23 -9.43 11.99 2.77
N GLU A 24 -9.71 10.76 3.21
CA GLU A 24 -8.68 9.90 3.83
C GLU A 24 -7.72 9.45 2.72
N PHE A 25 -6.42 9.46 2.95
CA PHE A 25 -5.44 9.19 1.88
C PHE A 25 -5.59 10.11 0.63
N ALA A 26 -6.09 11.34 0.81
CA ALA A 26 -6.37 12.29 -0.28
C ALA A 26 -5.17 12.48 -1.24
N ASP A 27 -3.97 12.51 -0.64
CA ASP A 27 -2.69 12.72 -1.33
C ASP A 27 -2.13 11.44 -1.96
N TRP A 28 -2.75 10.28 -1.75
CA TRP A 28 -2.31 8.99 -2.27
C TRP A 28 -2.94 8.79 -3.66
N HIS A 29 -2.43 9.56 -4.62
CA HIS A 29 -2.71 9.43 -6.04
C HIS A 29 -1.51 8.75 -6.70
N ASN A 30 -1.74 7.99 -7.77
CA ASN A 30 -0.68 7.30 -8.52
C ASN A 30 0.21 6.39 -7.63
N LEU A 31 -0.29 5.66 -6.63
CA LEU A 31 0.62 4.91 -5.74
C LEU A 31 1.34 3.73 -6.45
N HIS A 32 0.73 3.19 -7.51
CA HIS A 32 1.35 2.17 -8.34
C HIS A 32 1.71 2.78 -9.68
N TYR A 33 2.94 3.26 -9.80
CA TYR A 33 3.52 3.60 -11.10
C TYR A 33 4.84 2.90 -11.33
N MET A 34 5.16 2.69 -12.59
CA MET A 34 6.49 2.31 -13.02
C MET A 34 6.70 2.67 -14.48
N ALA A 35 7.96 2.88 -14.85
CA ALA A 35 8.40 2.95 -16.23
C ALA A 35 9.54 1.95 -16.47
N MET A 36 9.58 1.39 -17.68
CA MET A 36 10.58 0.42 -18.09
C MET A 36 10.94 0.62 -19.57
N TRP A 37 12.23 0.72 -19.84
CA TRP A 37 12.77 0.55 -21.19
C TRP A 37 12.66 -0.92 -21.59
N LEU A 38 12.04 -1.16 -22.74
CA LEU A 38 11.89 -2.46 -23.37
C LEU A 38 12.68 -2.47 -24.68
N THR A 39 13.70 -3.32 -24.74
CA THR A 39 14.52 -3.51 -25.95
C THR A 39 14.22 -4.89 -26.54
N GLY A 40 13.74 -4.95 -27.77
CA GLY A 40 13.38 -6.19 -28.45
C GLY A 40 12.10 -6.10 -29.28
N GLU A 41 11.45 -7.24 -29.51
CA GLU A 41 10.21 -7.36 -30.27
C GLU A 41 9.01 -7.26 -29.32
N LEU A 42 8.49 -6.03 -29.18
CA LEU A 42 7.27 -5.78 -28.42
C LEU A 42 6.05 -5.89 -29.34
N ASN A 43 5.15 -6.82 -29.05
CA ASN A 43 3.88 -6.91 -29.79
C ASN A 43 2.85 -5.96 -29.17
N ILE A 44 2.72 -4.76 -29.75
CA ILE A 44 1.80 -3.70 -29.26
C ILE A 44 0.34 -4.16 -29.23
N ALA A 45 -0.09 -4.97 -30.20
CA ALA A 45 -1.46 -5.49 -30.23
C ALA A 45 -1.71 -6.47 -29.08
N ALA A 46 -0.73 -7.32 -28.76
CA ALA A 46 -0.79 -8.21 -27.59
C ALA A 46 -0.79 -7.44 -26.27
N VAL A 47 -0.05 -6.33 -26.15
CA VAL A 47 -0.12 -5.47 -24.94
C VAL A 47 -1.51 -4.87 -24.77
N ARG A 48 -2.12 -4.37 -25.86
CA ARG A 48 -3.48 -3.81 -25.86
C ARG A 48 -4.53 -4.85 -25.47
N ASP A 49 -4.51 -6.02 -26.11
CA ASP A 49 -5.44 -7.12 -25.82
C ASP A 49 -5.28 -7.61 -24.37
N ALA A 50 -4.04 -7.77 -23.91
CA ALA A 50 -3.77 -8.21 -22.56
C ALA A 50 -4.28 -7.22 -21.50
N TRP A 51 -4.06 -5.91 -21.70
CA TRP A 51 -4.60 -4.91 -20.78
C TRP A 51 -6.12 -4.88 -20.77
N TRP A 52 -6.75 -4.93 -21.94
CA TRP A 52 -8.20 -4.98 -22.05
C TRP A 52 -8.79 -6.19 -21.29
N ARG A 53 -8.17 -7.38 -21.43
CA ARG A 53 -8.55 -8.59 -20.68
C ARG A 53 -8.34 -8.44 -19.17
N VAL A 54 -7.27 -7.78 -18.73
CA VAL A 54 -7.05 -7.45 -17.30
C VAL A 54 -8.20 -6.58 -16.78
N CYS A 55 -8.59 -5.53 -17.52
CA CYS A 55 -9.73 -4.69 -17.17
C CYS A 55 -11.04 -5.49 -17.08
N LEU A 56 -11.29 -6.40 -18.02
CA LEU A 56 -12.48 -7.25 -17.96
C LEU A 56 -12.47 -8.21 -16.76
N ARG A 57 -11.30 -8.81 -16.46
CA ARG A 57 -11.13 -9.76 -15.36
C ARG A 57 -11.40 -9.11 -14.00
N HIS A 58 -10.94 -7.88 -13.80
CA HIS A 58 -10.99 -7.18 -12.52
C HIS A 58 -11.96 -6.01 -12.59
N ASP A 59 -13.17 -6.22 -12.07
CA ASP A 59 -14.25 -5.22 -12.12
C ASP A 59 -13.86 -3.87 -11.49
N VAL A 60 -12.95 -3.86 -10.50
CA VAL A 60 -12.42 -2.64 -9.88
C VAL A 60 -11.78 -1.67 -10.87
N LEU A 61 -11.15 -2.19 -11.95
CA LEU A 61 -10.52 -1.37 -12.99
C LEU A 61 -11.53 -0.64 -13.89
N ARG A 62 -12.81 -1.04 -13.78
CA ARG A 62 -13.94 -0.50 -14.55
C ARG A 62 -14.94 0.24 -13.65
N ARG A 63 -14.53 0.62 -12.43
CA ARG A 63 -15.37 1.37 -11.48
C ARG A 63 -15.22 2.88 -11.64
N THR A 64 -16.30 3.59 -11.35
CA THR A 64 -16.35 5.05 -11.15
C THR A 64 -17.20 5.37 -9.91
N TYR A 65 -17.13 6.60 -9.41
CA TYR A 65 -17.78 6.99 -8.17
C TYR A 65 -18.79 8.11 -8.45
N ALA A 66 -20.08 7.85 -8.18
CA ALA A 66 -21.13 8.85 -8.30
C ALA A 66 -21.20 9.73 -7.04
N SER A 67 -20.80 9.16 -5.90
CA SER A 67 -20.69 9.80 -4.60
C SER A 67 -19.75 8.99 -3.71
N ALA A 68 -19.55 9.44 -2.47
CA ALA A 68 -18.74 8.70 -1.49
C ALA A 68 -19.33 7.33 -1.13
N ASP A 69 -20.65 7.14 -1.29
CA ASP A 69 -21.41 5.92 -0.95
C ASP A 69 -21.86 5.10 -2.16
N GLU A 70 -21.81 5.65 -3.38
CA GLU A 70 -22.28 4.98 -4.59
C GLU A 70 -21.19 4.87 -5.67
N ALA A 71 -21.02 3.65 -6.19
CA ALA A 71 -20.13 3.34 -7.29
C ALA A 71 -20.91 2.76 -8.49
N CYS A 72 -20.37 2.99 -9.68
CA CYS A 72 -20.82 2.41 -10.94
C CYS A 72 -19.72 1.52 -11.51
N THR A 73 -20.05 0.30 -11.93
CA THR A 73 -19.13 -0.62 -12.62
C THR A 73 -19.57 -0.75 -14.07
N TYR A 74 -18.67 -0.47 -15.02
CA TYR A 74 -18.94 -0.49 -16.46
C TYR A 74 -18.61 -1.86 -17.06
N ASP A 75 -19.39 -2.36 -18.01
CA ASP A 75 -19.18 -3.69 -18.62
C ASP A 75 -17.90 -3.80 -19.48
N ASP A 76 -17.26 -2.68 -19.83
CA ASP A 76 -16.06 -2.63 -20.68
C ASP A 76 -14.93 -1.80 -20.02
N ALA A 77 -13.72 -1.92 -20.55
CA ALA A 77 -12.53 -1.21 -20.07
C ALA A 77 -12.73 0.31 -20.09
N LEU A 78 -12.25 0.97 -19.02
CA LEU A 78 -12.26 2.43 -18.90
C LEU A 78 -10.93 3.08 -19.29
N SER A 79 -9.89 2.29 -19.49
CA SER A 79 -8.56 2.74 -19.91
C SER A 79 -8.05 1.89 -21.08
N GLU A 80 -7.35 2.55 -21.99
CA GLU A 80 -6.71 1.93 -23.15
C GLU A 80 -5.20 2.15 -23.09
N VAL A 81 -4.44 1.37 -23.86
CA VAL A 81 -2.99 1.56 -24.00
C VAL A 81 -2.71 2.59 -25.07
N GLU A 82 -2.21 3.75 -24.64
CA GLU A 82 -1.78 4.82 -25.53
C GLU A 82 -0.45 4.49 -26.22
N PHE A 83 -0.32 4.89 -27.47
CA PHE A 83 0.91 4.71 -28.24
C PHE A 83 1.40 6.05 -28.75
N HIS A 84 2.65 6.35 -28.45
CA HIS A 84 3.32 7.59 -28.80
C HIS A 84 4.66 7.27 -29.48
N THR A 85 5.22 8.25 -30.16
CA THR A 85 6.56 8.18 -30.75
C THR A 85 7.39 9.34 -30.22
N ALA A 86 8.69 9.11 -29.99
CA ALA A 86 9.64 10.15 -29.63
C ALA A 86 10.93 9.96 -30.44
N GLU A 87 11.58 11.06 -30.81
CA GLU A 87 12.84 11.05 -31.57
C GLU A 87 14.04 10.74 -30.67
N THR A 88 13.92 11.01 -29.36
CA THR A 88 14.99 10.82 -28.38
C THR A 88 14.50 10.20 -27.08
N ASP A 89 15.40 9.55 -26.34
CA ASP A 89 15.09 9.01 -25.00
C ASP A 89 14.63 10.09 -24.02
N ALA A 90 15.22 11.29 -24.10
CA ALA A 90 14.89 12.40 -23.22
C ALA A 90 13.46 12.88 -23.44
N GLU A 91 13.04 12.99 -24.71
CA GLU A 91 11.67 13.31 -25.08
C GLU A 91 10.70 12.22 -24.60
N ALA A 92 11.07 10.96 -24.74
CA ALA A 92 10.26 9.84 -24.29
C ALA A 92 10.06 9.83 -22.78
N ILE A 93 11.14 10.05 -22.03
CA ILE A 93 11.10 10.16 -20.55
C ILE A 93 10.22 11.34 -20.14
N GLU A 94 10.32 12.49 -20.80
CA GLU A 94 9.49 13.65 -20.47
C GLU A 94 8.00 13.45 -20.82
N LEU A 95 7.71 12.80 -21.95
CA LEU A 95 6.34 12.39 -22.29
C LEU A 95 5.80 11.44 -21.22
N MET A 96 6.55 10.39 -20.90
CA MET A 96 6.16 9.41 -19.89
C MET A 96 5.99 10.04 -18.50
N ARG A 97 6.89 10.96 -18.14
CA ARG A 97 6.83 11.71 -16.89
C ARG A 97 5.52 12.49 -16.78
N ARG A 98 5.14 13.23 -17.83
CA ARG A 98 3.87 13.97 -17.84
C ARG A 98 2.67 13.04 -17.81
N PHE A 99 2.73 11.93 -18.56
CA PHE A 99 1.65 10.97 -18.67
C PHE A 99 1.34 10.26 -17.33
N ILE A 100 2.36 9.65 -16.71
CA ILE A 100 2.21 8.95 -15.42
C ILE A 100 1.99 9.95 -14.27
N GLY A 101 2.66 11.09 -14.30
CA GLY A 101 2.64 12.07 -13.22
C GLY A 101 1.35 12.88 -13.10
N THR A 102 0.48 12.85 -14.11
CA THR A 102 -0.81 13.55 -14.07
C THR A 102 -1.70 12.94 -12.97
N PRO A 103 -2.25 13.71 -12.02
CA PRO A 103 -3.16 13.18 -11.02
C PRO A 103 -4.44 12.57 -11.63
N PHE A 104 -5.02 11.57 -10.98
CA PHE A 104 -6.35 11.08 -11.34
C PHE A 104 -7.44 11.97 -10.73
N SER A 105 -8.49 12.28 -11.50
CA SER A 105 -9.69 12.93 -10.98
C SER A 105 -10.66 11.85 -10.52
N LEU A 106 -11.07 11.89 -9.24
CA LEU A 106 -12.03 10.94 -8.67
C LEU A 106 -13.48 11.16 -9.16
N ASP A 107 -13.75 12.33 -9.75
CA ASP A 107 -15.06 12.68 -10.34
C ASP A 107 -15.27 12.07 -11.73
N GLY A 108 -14.22 11.46 -12.30
CA GLY A 108 -14.19 10.94 -13.66
C GLY A 108 -13.95 9.44 -13.75
N PRO A 109 -14.08 8.88 -14.97
CA PRO A 109 -13.74 7.50 -15.28
C PRO A 109 -12.22 7.32 -15.47
N GLY A 110 -11.75 6.08 -15.29
CA GLY A 110 -10.39 5.68 -15.67
C GLY A 110 -9.36 6.00 -14.59
N PHE A 111 -9.19 5.09 -13.64
CA PHE A 111 -8.20 5.19 -12.56
C PHE A 111 -6.89 4.45 -12.86
N SER A 112 -6.66 4.13 -14.12
CA SER A 112 -5.44 3.51 -14.63
C SER A 112 -5.05 4.15 -15.96
N ARG A 113 -3.75 4.23 -16.22
CA ARG A 113 -3.19 4.76 -17.47
C ARG A 113 -2.00 3.91 -17.90
N ILE A 114 -1.92 3.63 -19.19
CA ILE A 114 -0.81 2.88 -19.78
C ILE A 114 -0.39 3.54 -21.08
N ALA A 115 0.91 3.71 -21.25
CA ALA A 115 1.48 4.23 -22.48
C ALA A 115 2.70 3.42 -22.93
N ILE A 116 2.89 3.38 -24.24
CA ILE A 116 4.10 2.92 -24.89
C ILE A 116 4.63 4.07 -25.73
N VAL A 117 5.87 4.49 -25.50
CA VAL A 117 6.56 5.48 -26.34
C VAL A 117 7.62 4.75 -27.15
N GLN A 118 7.51 4.75 -28.47
CA GLN A 118 8.52 4.16 -29.35
C GLN A 118 9.67 5.16 -29.60
N CYS A 119 10.92 4.69 -29.39
CA CYS A 119 12.16 5.48 -29.51
C CYS A 119 13.18 4.74 -30.37
N GLY A 120 12.75 4.34 -31.58
CA GLY A 120 13.50 3.49 -32.50
C GLY A 120 12.78 2.19 -32.82
N GLU A 121 13.34 1.39 -33.73
CA GLU A 121 12.66 0.21 -34.29
C GLU A 121 12.34 -0.87 -33.25
N ARG A 122 13.23 -1.05 -32.26
CA ARG A 122 13.14 -2.13 -31.25
C ARG A 122 13.26 -1.61 -29.82
N ARG A 123 12.97 -0.33 -29.60
CA ARG A 123 13.15 0.32 -28.30
C ARG A 123 11.90 1.09 -27.92
N HIS A 124 11.35 0.76 -26.75
CA HIS A 124 10.10 1.31 -26.27
C HIS A 124 10.23 1.70 -24.80
N LEU A 125 9.66 2.83 -24.40
CA LEU A 125 9.43 3.14 -23.00
C LEU A 125 7.99 2.76 -22.66
N PHE A 126 7.82 1.71 -21.86
CA PHE A 126 6.54 1.32 -21.30
C PHE A 126 6.31 2.04 -19.97
N GLY A 127 5.07 2.45 -19.72
CA GLY A 127 4.67 3.03 -18.45
C GLY A 127 3.25 2.69 -18.07
N ILE A 128 3.04 2.55 -16.76
CA ILE A 128 1.73 2.29 -16.16
C ILE A 128 1.60 3.11 -14.88
N ALA A 129 0.39 3.63 -14.64
CA ALA A 129 0.01 4.33 -13.43
C ALA A 129 -1.38 3.90 -13.00
N MET A 130 -1.62 3.74 -11.71
CA MET A 130 -2.94 3.45 -11.15
C MET A 130 -3.20 4.27 -9.88
N ASP A 131 -4.41 4.81 -9.75
CA ASP A 131 -4.85 5.40 -8.50
C ASP A 131 -5.02 4.33 -7.42
N HIS A 132 -4.74 4.70 -6.17
CA HIS A 132 -4.84 3.78 -5.05
C HIS A 132 -6.29 3.34 -4.78
N ILE A 133 -7.30 4.12 -5.23
CA ILE A 133 -8.72 3.81 -5.05
C ILE A 133 -9.12 2.46 -5.69
N ILE A 134 -8.38 1.99 -6.70
CA ILE A 134 -8.65 0.74 -7.40
C ILE A 134 -7.61 -0.37 -7.16
N SER A 135 -6.55 -0.10 -6.39
CA SER A 135 -5.49 -1.09 -6.18
C SER A 135 -4.68 -0.82 -4.92
N ASP A 136 -4.39 -1.89 -4.18
CA ASP A 136 -3.32 -1.99 -3.18
C ASP A 136 -2.15 -2.89 -3.67
N GLN A 137 -1.13 -3.09 -2.84
CA GLN A 137 0.07 -3.85 -3.21
C GLN A 137 -0.24 -5.31 -3.59
N ALA A 138 -1.18 -5.95 -2.89
CA ALA A 138 -1.59 -7.33 -3.20
C ALA A 138 -2.36 -7.39 -4.53
N SER A 139 -3.24 -6.41 -4.77
CA SER A 139 -3.96 -6.27 -6.04
C SER A 139 -3.01 -6.03 -7.20
N TRP A 140 -1.99 -5.19 -7.01
CA TRP A 140 -0.97 -4.93 -8.02
C TRP A 140 -0.20 -6.19 -8.40
N ALA A 141 0.13 -7.05 -7.43
CA ALA A 141 0.75 -8.35 -7.70
C ALA A 141 -0.14 -9.24 -8.59
N ARG A 142 -1.44 -9.27 -8.31
CA ARG A 142 -2.43 -10.02 -9.12
C ARG A 142 -2.55 -9.46 -10.53
N ILE A 143 -2.75 -8.14 -10.64
CA ILE A 143 -2.92 -7.42 -11.91
C ILE A 143 -1.71 -7.63 -12.83
N ARG A 144 -0.48 -7.51 -12.30
CA ARG A 144 0.72 -7.77 -13.10
C ARG A 144 0.84 -9.22 -13.56
N ALA A 145 0.52 -10.17 -12.70
CA ALA A 145 0.54 -11.59 -13.05
C ALA A 145 -0.42 -11.88 -14.20
N ASP A 146 -1.67 -11.38 -14.11
CA ASP A 146 -2.65 -11.51 -15.17
C ASP A 146 -2.23 -10.78 -16.44
N PHE A 147 -1.60 -9.60 -16.32
CA PHE A 147 -1.12 -8.85 -17.49
C PHE A 147 -0.04 -9.63 -18.27
N THR A 148 0.92 -10.23 -17.55
CA THR A 148 1.94 -11.10 -18.16
C THR A 148 1.32 -12.36 -18.77
N GLU A 149 0.38 -13.00 -18.07
CA GLU A 149 -0.32 -14.19 -18.57
C GLU A 149 -1.07 -13.89 -19.88
N PHE A 150 -1.92 -12.86 -19.88
CA PHE A 150 -2.71 -12.50 -21.06
C PHE A 150 -1.85 -12.03 -22.23
N TYR A 151 -0.74 -11.33 -21.97
CA TYR A 151 0.20 -10.97 -23.03
C TYR A 151 0.78 -12.22 -23.71
N ASN A 152 1.21 -13.20 -22.92
CA ASN A 152 1.76 -14.45 -23.47
C ASN A 152 0.72 -15.26 -24.26
N ARG A 153 -0.55 -15.25 -23.82
CA ARG A 153 -1.66 -15.90 -24.54
C ARG A 153 -1.96 -15.20 -25.86
N ALA A 154 -1.97 -13.86 -25.86
CA ALA A 154 -2.19 -13.07 -27.06
C ALA A 154 -1.09 -13.31 -28.12
N LEU A 155 0.17 -13.52 -27.71
CA LEU A 155 1.27 -13.85 -28.62
C LEU A 155 1.06 -15.16 -29.41
N VAL A 156 0.38 -16.15 -28.82
CA VAL A 156 0.09 -17.43 -29.47
C VAL A 156 -1.29 -17.49 -30.12
N GLY A 157 -2.00 -16.36 -30.16
CA GLY A 157 -3.35 -16.26 -30.73
C GLY A 157 -4.43 -16.95 -29.89
N ASP A 158 -4.19 -17.19 -28.61
CA ASP A 158 -5.19 -17.75 -27.70
C ASP A 158 -6.15 -16.67 -27.21
N ALA A 159 -7.34 -16.65 -27.80
CA ALA A 159 -8.40 -15.71 -27.45
C ALA A 159 -9.28 -16.17 -26.27
N GLY A 160 -9.01 -17.33 -25.65
CA GLY A 160 -9.91 -18.00 -24.71
C GLY A 160 -10.42 -17.12 -23.57
N ASP A 161 -11.49 -17.55 -22.92
CA ASP A 161 -12.29 -16.71 -22.04
C ASP A 161 -11.50 -16.02 -20.92
N VAL A 162 -11.95 -14.82 -20.58
CA VAL A 162 -11.49 -14.13 -19.37
C VAL A 162 -12.20 -14.76 -18.18
N THR A 163 -11.51 -15.68 -17.50
CA THR A 163 -12.06 -16.32 -16.29
C THR A 163 -12.36 -15.25 -15.24
N ASN A 164 -13.63 -15.11 -14.89
CA ASN A 164 -14.05 -14.16 -13.88
C ASN A 164 -13.46 -14.56 -12.51
N VAL A 165 -12.87 -13.59 -11.82
CA VAL A 165 -12.41 -13.75 -10.42
C VAL A 165 -13.46 -13.16 -9.49
N GLY A 166 -13.21 -13.18 -8.17
CA GLY A 166 -14.10 -12.52 -7.22
C GLY A 166 -14.34 -11.04 -7.61
N SER A 167 -15.58 -10.57 -7.44
CA SER A 167 -15.99 -9.21 -7.80
C SER A 167 -15.78 -8.25 -6.63
N TYR A 168 -15.11 -7.13 -6.87
CA TYR A 168 -14.93 -6.07 -5.88
C TYR A 168 -16.26 -5.39 -5.54
N GLN A 169 -17.16 -5.24 -6.51
CA GLN A 169 -18.52 -4.74 -6.26
C GLN A 169 -19.31 -5.67 -5.32
N SER A 170 -19.17 -6.99 -5.50
CA SER A 170 -19.81 -7.98 -4.63
C SER A 170 -19.22 -7.92 -3.22
N PHE A 171 -17.89 -7.78 -3.11
CA PHE A 171 -17.22 -7.53 -1.83
C PHE A 171 -17.74 -6.27 -1.13
N ALA A 172 -17.78 -5.12 -1.82
CA ALA A 172 -18.28 -3.87 -1.24
C ALA A 172 -19.72 -4.01 -0.74
N SER A 173 -20.58 -4.70 -1.49
CA SER A 173 -21.96 -4.97 -1.10
C SER A 173 -22.05 -5.84 0.16
N GLU A 174 -21.23 -6.88 0.23
CA GLU A 174 -21.19 -7.78 1.39
C GLU A 174 -20.59 -7.11 2.63
N GLU A 175 -19.53 -6.32 2.47
CA GLU A 175 -18.93 -5.52 3.55
C GLU A 175 -19.97 -4.60 4.21
N ARG A 176 -20.75 -3.86 3.40
CA ARG A 176 -21.83 -2.99 3.90
C ARG A 176 -22.92 -3.78 4.63
N ARG A 177 -23.29 -4.93 4.10
CA ARG A 177 -24.32 -5.81 4.68
C ARG A 177 -23.87 -6.34 6.04
N LEU A 178 -22.64 -6.85 6.13
CA LEU A 178 -22.06 -7.41 7.36
C LEU A 178 -21.83 -6.35 8.43
N PHE A 179 -21.36 -5.17 8.02
CA PHE A 179 -21.13 -4.05 8.93
C PHE A 179 -22.40 -3.58 9.64
N SER A 180 -23.57 -3.71 9.00
CA SER A 180 -24.86 -3.35 9.61
C SER A 180 -25.43 -4.45 10.52
N GLY A 181 -24.72 -5.57 10.67
CA GLY A 181 -25.15 -6.73 11.45
C GLY A 181 -24.23 -7.03 12.64
N ALA A 182 -24.31 -8.26 13.16
CA ALA A 182 -23.54 -8.71 14.32
C ALA A 182 -22.02 -8.59 14.13
N TRP A 183 -21.53 -8.83 12.90
CA TRP A 183 -20.12 -8.70 12.55
C TRP A 183 -19.58 -7.27 12.75
N GLY A 184 -20.40 -6.25 12.43
CA GLY A 184 -20.05 -4.85 12.66
C GLY A 184 -20.13 -4.45 14.13
N GLU A 185 -21.15 -4.92 14.87
CA GLU A 185 -21.27 -4.63 16.30
C GLU A 185 -20.13 -5.25 17.13
N GLU A 186 -19.63 -6.41 16.74
CA GLU A 186 -18.45 -7.04 17.34
C GLU A 186 -17.20 -6.15 17.19
N ARG A 187 -16.96 -5.63 15.98
CA ARG A 187 -15.85 -4.71 15.68
C ARG A 187 -16.01 -3.38 16.40
N ARG A 188 -17.23 -2.88 16.48
CA ARG A 188 -17.57 -1.67 17.23
C ARG A 188 -17.20 -1.83 18.71
N ALA A 189 -17.58 -2.94 19.32
CA ALA A 189 -17.24 -3.23 20.71
C ALA A 189 -15.72 -3.33 20.93
N PHE A 190 -15.02 -4.04 20.04
CA PHE A 190 -13.56 -4.13 20.07
C PHE A 190 -12.90 -2.75 20.00
N TRP A 191 -13.22 -1.95 18.97
CA TRP A 191 -12.58 -0.66 18.77
C TRP A 191 -12.90 0.33 19.87
N ARG A 192 -14.13 0.34 20.40
CA ARG A 192 -14.48 1.16 21.56
C ARG A 192 -13.64 0.82 22.78
N SER A 193 -13.45 -0.48 23.06
CA SER A 193 -12.59 -0.92 24.16
C SER A 193 -11.13 -0.52 23.91
N TYR A 194 -10.65 -0.73 22.69
CA TYR A 194 -9.27 -0.44 22.31
C TYR A 194 -8.94 1.05 22.44
N VAL A 195 -9.78 1.93 21.88
CA VAL A 195 -9.57 3.39 21.99
C VAL A 195 -9.82 3.91 23.40
N GLY A 196 -10.65 3.22 24.19
CA GLY A 196 -10.82 3.51 25.62
C GLY A 196 -9.56 3.22 26.45
N GLU A 197 -8.76 2.22 26.05
CA GLU A 197 -7.50 1.87 26.71
C GLU A 197 -6.32 2.74 26.24
N PHE A 198 -6.21 2.96 24.92
CA PHE A 198 -5.02 3.56 24.30
C PHE A 198 -5.22 4.96 23.72
N GLY A 199 -6.45 5.47 23.69
CA GLY A 199 -6.79 6.69 22.98
C GLY A 199 -7.14 6.45 21.50
N THR A 200 -7.46 7.53 20.80
CA THR A 200 -7.87 7.52 19.40
C THR A 200 -6.70 7.26 18.45
N PHE A 201 -6.98 6.77 17.24
CA PHE A 201 -6.00 6.65 16.15
C PHE A 201 -5.85 7.97 15.35
N PRO A 202 -4.71 8.26 14.71
CA PRO A 202 -3.41 7.60 14.86
C PRO A 202 -2.86 7.74 16.28
N PRO A 203 -2.04 6.78 16.75
CA PRO A 203 -1.37 6.90 18.03
C PRO A 203 -0.51 8.18 18.06
N PRO A 204 -0.51 8.93 19.17
CA PRO A 204 0.41 10.04 19.32
C PRO A 204 1.85 9.51 19.25
N PHE A 205 2.65 10.14 18.40
CA PHE A 205 4.08 9.90 18.27
C PHE A 205 4.83 11.12 18.79
N SER A 206 4.93 11.24 20.12
CA SER A 206 5.51 12.42 20.77
C SER A 206 7.04 12.36 20.81
N VAL A 207 7.68 12.36 19.65
CA VAL A 207 9.12 12.66 19.55
C VAL A 207 9.29 14.14 19.26
N GLY A 208 9.05 14.98 20.28
CA GLY A 208 9.30 16.43 20.20
C GLY A 208 8.69 17.12 18.97
N ALA A 209 7.48 16.70 18.57
CA ALA A 209 6.84 17.02 17.29
C ALA A 209 6.33 18.47 17.18
N GLU A 210 7.21 19.44 17.40
CA GLU A 210 6.91 20.85 17.12
C GLU A 210 7.30 21.17 15.66
N HIS A 211 6.36 21.72 14.89
CA HIS A 211 6.61 22.14 13.51
C HIS A 211 7.58 23.32 13.46
N THR A 212 8.79 23.10 12.94
CA THR A 212 9.87 24.10 12.94
C THR A 212 10.13 24.79 11.59
N GLY A 213 9.34 24.55 10.54
CA GLY A 213 9.52 25.23 9.25
C GLY A 213 9.07 24.43 8.03
N GLU A 214 9.64 24.72 6.86
CA GLU A 214 9.27 24.06 5.59
C GLU A 214 9.54 22.55 5.61
N TYR A 215 8.88 21.78 4.74
CA TYR A 215 9.07 20.33 4.61
C TYR A 215 10.52 19.96 4.26
N GLN A 216 11.19 19.21 5.14
CA GLN A 216 12.58 18.75 4.98
C GLN A 216 12.66 17.21 5.05
N PRO A 217 12.55 16.51 3.91
CA PRO A 217 12.61 15.05 3.90
C PRO A 217 14.02 14.57 4.26
N ARG A 218 14.10 13.61 5.18
CA ARG A 218 15.33 12.93 5.57
C ARG A 218 15.20 11.42 5.42
N ARG A 219 16.31 10.79 5.04
CA ARG A 219 16.53 9.35 5.09
C ARG A 219 17.75 9.09 5.97
N VAL A 220 17.55 8.32 7.03
CA VAL A 220 18.62 7.79 7.88
C VAL A 220 18.73 6.29 7.62
N THR A 221 19.95 5.79 7.53
CA THR A 221 20.23 4.38 7.22
C THR A 221 21.30 3.85 8.15
N ARG A 222 20.99 2.70 8.77
CA ARG A 222 21.92 1.93 9.58
C ARG A 222 22.15 0.59 8.90
N GLU A 223 23.41 0.30 8.60
CA GLU A 223 23.81 -1.02 8.13
C GLU A 223 23.62 -2.03 9.26
N LEU A 224 22.91 -3.11 8.99
CA LEU A 224 22.72 -4.19 9.94
C LEU A 224 23.80 -5.27 9.72
N PRO A 225 24.12 -6.08 10.75
CA PRO A 225 24.96 -7.27 10.59
C PRO A 225 24.43 -8.19 9.49
N ALA A 226 25.33 -8.86 8.76
CA ALA A 226 24.96 -9.76 7.65
C ALA A 226 24.02 -10.90 8.07
N ASP A 227 24.02 -11.29 9.35
CA ASP A 227 23.17 -12.32 9.91
C ASP A 227 21.88 -11.79 10.56
N ALA A 228 21.57 -10.49 10.43
CA ALA A 228 20.41 -9.84 11.04
C ALA A 228 19.08 -10.55 10.71
N LYS A 229 18.90 -11.00 9.46
CA LYS A 229 17.74 -11.79 9.05
C LYS A 229 17.61 -13.07 9.89
N SER A 230 18.69 -13.83 10.01
CA SER A 230 18.74 -15.06 10.80
C SER A 230 18.49 -14.79 12.29
N GLN A 231 19.02 -13.69 12.84
CA GLN A 231 18.79 -13.30 14.23
C GLN A 231 17.32 -12.97 14.52
N VAL A 232 16.69 -12.15 13.66
CA VAL A 232 15.26 -11.82 13.76
C VAL A 232 14.40 -13.07 13.64
N HIS A 233 14.70 -13.96 12.69
CA HIS A 233 14.00 -15.23 12.53
C HIS A 233 14.15 -16.12 13.77
N LYS A 234 15.37 -16.28 14.30
CA LYS A 234 15.63 -17.04 15.53
C LYS A 234 14.83 -16.49 16.71
N PHE A 235 14.80 -15.16 16.88
CA PHE A 235 14.04 -14.53 17.96
C PHE A 235 12.54 -14.76 17.80
N SER A 236 12.00 -14.66 16.57
CA SER A 236 10.59 -14.96 16.30
C SER A 236 10.22 -16.40 16.66
N LEU A 237 11.09 -17.37 16.36
CA LEU A 237 10.90 -18.78 16.70
C LEU A 237 10.89 -19.01 18.23
N GLN A 238 11.83 -18.39 18.95
CA GLN A 238 11.85 -18.45 20.42
C GLN A 238 10.59 -17.85 21.04
N ALA A 239 10.12 -16.74 20.47
CA ALA A 239 8.88 -16.09 20.88
C ALA A 239 7.63 -16.89 20.49
N ARG A 240 7.72 -17.83 19.53
CA ARG A 240 6.57 -18.46 18.86
C ARG A 240 5.68 -17.41 18.17
N ALA A 241 6.34 -16.48 17.48
CA ALA A 241 5.75 -15.34 16.79
C ALA A 241 6.31 -15.23 15.35
N THR A 242 5.98 -14.16 14.65
CA THR A 242 6.49 -13.87 13.30
C THR A 242 7.69 -12.91 13.34
N PRO A 243 8.55 -12.89 12.30
CA PRO A 243 9.58 -11.87 12.13
C PRO A 243 9.02 -10.44 12.19
N PHE A 244 7.82 -10.22 11.63
CA PHE A 244 7.11 -8.95 11.72
C PHE A 244 6.85 -8.55 13.18
N ALA A 245 6.36 -9.46 14.03
CA ALA A 245 6.14 -9.16 15.43
C ALA A 245 7.43 -8.77 16.18
N VAL A 246 8.58 -9.33 15.80
CA VAL A 246 9.89 -8.96 16.39
C VAL A 246 10.25 -7.52 16.05
N VAL A 247 10.22 -7.14 14.78
CA VAL A 247 10.61 -5.78 14.35
C VAL A 247 9.59 -4.73 14.78
N THR A 248 8.31 -5.09 14.87
CA THR A 248 7.28 -4.21 15.40
C THR A 248 7.44 -4.01 16.91
N ALA A 249 7.73 -5.09 17.66
CA ALA A 249 8.01 -4.99 19.09
C ALA A 249 9.25 -4.16 19.38
N SER A 250 10.30 -4.27 18.56
CA SER A 250 11.52 -3.50 18.74
C SER A 250 11.28 -2.01 18.61
N VAL A 251 10.49 -1.59 17.61
CA VAL A 251 10.17 -0.17 17.40
C VAL A 251 9.22 0.36 18.48
N LEU A 252 8.19 -0.41 18.88
CA LEU A 252 7.31 -0.03 19.99
C LEU A 252 8.07 0.10 21.33
N ALA A 253 8.97 -0.83 21.63
CA ALA A 253 9.80 -0.79 22.83
C ALA A 253 10.78 0.39 22.79
N ALA A 254 11.45 0.61 21.66
CA ALA A 254 12.32 1.76 21.44
C ALA A 254 11.57 3.09 21.62
N MET A 255 10.34 3.15 21.12
CA MET A 255 9.52 4.34 21.25
C MET A 255 9.17 4.67 22.70
N ARG A 256 8.80 3.68 23.49
CA ARG A 256 8.58 3.86 24.92
C ARG A 256 9.85 4.29 25.65
N GLU A 257 10.99 3.71 25.28
CA GLU A 257 12.28 4.05 25.88
C GLU A 257 12.66 5.51 25.59
N VAL A 258 12.52 5.96 24.35
CA VAL A 258 12.94 7.31 23.92
C VAL A 258 11.98 8.39 24.37
N THR A 259 10.67 8.14 24.31
CA THR A 259 9.65 9.14 24.66
C THR A 259 9.28 9.15 26.14
N GLY A 260 9.50 8.02 26.84
CA GLY A 260 8.98 7.81 28.20
C GLY A 260 7.44 7.65 28.25
N ASP A 261 6.76 7.65 27.11
CA ASP A 261 5.29 7.53 27.04
C ASP A 261 4.88 6.06 27.00
N PRO A 262 4.22 5.54 28.05
CA PRO A 262 3.71 4.16 28.05
C PRO A 262 2.57 3.96 27.04
N LEU A 263 1.97 5.00 26.49
CA LEU A 263 0.93 4.92 25.46
C LEU A 263 1.46 5.16 24.05
N ALA A 264 2.79 5.28 23.87
CA ALA A 264 3.37 5.34 22.54
C ALA A 264 2.92 4.13 21.69
N GLY A 265 2.38 4.43 20.52
CA GLY A 265 1.88 3.44 19.56
C GLY A 265 2.44 3.66 18.17
N ILE A 266 2.18 2.70 17.30
CA ILE A 266 2.52 2.76 15.89
C ILE A 266 1.30 2.44 15.03
N SER A 267 1.38 2.80 13.76
CA SER A 267 0.44 2.41 12.72
C SER A 267 1.01 1.21 11.96
N VAL A 268 0.20 0.17 11.78
CA VAL A 268 0.54 -1.01 11.00
C VAL A 268 -0.45 -1.19 9.86
N ASN A 269 0.07 -1.60 8.70
CA ASN A 269 -0.76 -1.88 7.54
C ASN A 269 -1.13 -3.36 7.50
N GLN A 270 -2.38 -3.64 7.19
CA GLN A 270 -2.95 -4.97 7.04
C GLN A 270 -3.61 -5.08 5.66
N HIS A 271 -3.57 -6.26 5.05
CA HIS A 271 -4.03 -6.45 3.67
C HIS A 271 -5.55 -6.31 3.46
N GLY A 272 -6.38 -6.25 4.50
CA GLY A 272 -7.84 -6.03 4.47
C GLY A 272 -8.72 -7.16 3.91
N ARG A 273 -8.11 -8.28 3.52
CA ARG A 273 -8.79 -9.41 2.85
C ARG A 273 -9.38 -10.39 3.86
N MET A 274 -10.34 -9.90 4.65
CA MET A 274 -10.92 -10.63 5.79
C MET A 274 -12.21 -11.38 5.42
N LEU A 275 -12.83 -11.06 4.29
CA LEU A 275 -14.05 -11.72 3.82
C LEU A 275 -13.73 -12.85 2.82
N PRO A 276 -14.54 -13.93 2.76
CA PRO A 276 -14.36 -15.01 1.80
C PRO A 276 -14.28 -14.51 0.34
N GLY A 277 -13.40 -15.13 -0.46
CA GLY A 277 -13.24 -14.78 -1.88
C GLY A 277 -12.39 -13.54 -2.16
N THR A 278 -12.05 -12.72 -1.15
CA THR A 278 -11.25 -11.49 -1.35
C THR A 278 -9.78 -11.75 -1.64
N SER A 279 -9.27 -12.97 -1.47
CA SER A 279 -7.88 -13.32 -1.79
C SER A 279 -7.55 -13.22 -3.27
N GLU A 280 -8.54 -13.43 -4.15
CA GLU A 280 -8.35 -13.40 -5.61
C GLU A 280 -8.84 -12.12 -6.27
N THR A 281 -9.52 -11.25 -5.52
CA THR A 281 -10.15 -10.01 -6.00
C THR A 281 -9.15 -8.86 -5.98
N ALA A 282 -8.93 -8.17 -7.10
CA ALA A 282 -8.20 -6.90 -7.08
C ALA A 282 -9.07 -5.77 -6.52
N GLY A 283 -8.45 -4.82 -5.82
CA GLY A 283 -9.08 -3.59 -5.34
C GLY A 283 -8.38 -2.94 -4.15
N LEU A 284 -9.07 -2.02 -3.48
CA LEU A 284 -8.52 -1.31 -2.32
C LEU A 284 -8.94 -2.01 -1.02
N PHE A 285 -8.10 -2.92 -0.53
CA PHE A 285 -8.39 -3.62 0.73
C PHE A 285 -7.55 -3.09 1.89
N VAL A 286 -6.32 -2.64 1.63
CA VAL A 286 -5.36 -2.24 2.68
C VAL A 286 -6.01 -1.37 3.76
N GLN A 287 -5.77 -1.76 5.01
CA GLN A 287 -6.21 -1.07 6.21
C GLN A 287 -5.00 -0.63 7.01
N THR A 288 -5.10 0.52 7.67
CA THR A 288 -4.13 0.95 8.67
C THR A 288 -4.80 0.93 10.03
N VAL A 289 -4.17 0.27 10.99
CA VAL A 289 -4.69 0.15 12.36
C VAL A 289 -3.64 0.53 13.39
N PRO A 290 -4.04 1.07 14.56
CA PRO A 290 -3.10 1.33 15.65
C PRO A 290 -2.61 0.01 16.25
N LEU A 291 -1.37 0.03 16.73
CA LEU A 291 -0.83 -1.01 17.57
C LEU A 291 -0.08 -0.38 18.75
N HIS A 292 -0.42 -0.85 19.95
CA HIS A 292 0.17 -0.42 21.21
C HIS A 292 0.68 -1.62 21.99
N LEU A 293 1.65 -1.36 22.86
CA LEU A 293 2.00 -2.28 23.94
C LEU A 293 1.07 -2.05 25.14
N GLY A 294 0.85 -3.07 25.97
CA GLY A 294 0.19 -2.92 27.26
C GLY A 294 1.07 -2.16 28.25
N ARG A 295 0.50 -1.57 29.29
CA ARG A 295 1.19 -0.61 30.19
C ARG A 295 2.33 -1.22 31.03
N GLN A 296 2.42 -2.54 31.11
CA GLN A 296 3.40 -3.24 31.94
C GLN A 296 4.73 -3.42 31.19
N THR A 297 5.85 -3.24 31.89
CA THR A 297 7.17 -3.60 31.39
C THR A 297 7.31 -5.11 31.36
N ARG A 298 7.84 -5.65 30.25
CA ARG A 298 7.97 -7.09 29.98
C ARG A 298 9.36 -7.40 29.49
N SER A 299 9.79 -8.66 29.61
CA SER A 299 11.02 -9.10 28.95
C SER A 299 10.89 -8.97 27.42
N PRO A 300 11.99 -8.83 26.65
CA PRO A 300 11.91 -8.74 25.19
C PRO A 300 11.07 -9.88 24.55
N LEU A 301 11.24 -11.11 25.05
CA LEU A 301 10.49 -12.28 24.56
C LEU A 301 8.98 -12.17 24.80
N GLU A 302 8.57 -11.68 25.97
CA GLU A 302 7.17 -11.45 26.31
C GLU A 302 6.59 -10.28 25.54
N THR A 303 7.37 -9.23 25.30
CA THR A 303 6.98 -8.08 24.46
C THR A 303 6.70 -8.51 23.02
N VAL A 304 7.55 -9.36 22.42
CA VAL A 304 7.31 -9.91 21.08
C VAL A 304 6.03 -10.76 21.05
N ARG A 305 5.80 -11.59 22.07
CA ARG A 305 4.58 -12.39 22.19
C ARG A 305 3.32 -11.54 22.31
N GLU A 306 3.38 -10.50 23.14
CA GLU A 306 2.28 -9.54 23.25
C GLU A 306 1.98 -8.88 21.91
N VAL A 307 3.00 -8.37 21.23
CA VAL A 307 2.84 -7.72 19.93
C VAL A 307 2.23 -8.67 18.92
N PHE A 308 2.67 -9.93 18.89
CA PHE A 308 2.10 -10.94 18.00
C PHE A 308 0.60 -11.15 18.26
N LEU A 309 0.20 -11.34 19.52
CA LEU A 309 -1.20 -11.53 19.89
C LEU A 309 -2.04 -10.29 19.59
N ARG A 310 -1.57 -9.10 20.00
CA ARG A 310 -2.28 -7.84 19.73
C ARG A 310 -2.39 -7.53 18.24
N THR A 311 -1.38 -7.87 17.45
CA THR A 311 -1.42 -7.74 15.99
C THR A 311 -2.52 -8.62 15.41
N HIS A 312 -2.67 -9.85 15.90
CA HIS A 312 -3.76 -10.74 15.50
C HIS A 312 -5.12 -10.11 15.81
N ASP A 313 -5.32 -9.61 17.03
CA ASP A 313 -6.57 -8.95 17.43
C ASP A 313 -6.90 -7.75 16.54
N VAL A 314 -5.99 -6.78 16.41
CA VAL A 314 -6.27 -5.56 15.61
C VAL A 314 -6.45 -5.86 14.12
N PHE A 315 -5.88 -6.96 13.62
CA PHE A 315 -6.08 -7.41 12.24
C PHE A 315 -7.40 -8.15 12.05
N GLU A 316 -7.86 -8.92 13.03
CA GLU A 316 -9.16 -9.61 12.99
C GLU A 316 -10.32 -8.62 12.90
N TYR A 317 -10.23 -7.53 13.66
CA TYR A 317 -11.25 -6.49 13.74
C TYR A 317 -11.00 -5.29 12.82
N SER A 318 -10.01 -5.35 11.93
CA SER A 318 -9.63 -4.21 11.08
C SER A 318 -10.77 -3.73 10.18
N ILE A 319 -10.98 -2.41 10.16
CA ILE A 319 -11.92 -1.68 9.32
C ILE A 319 -11.44 -0.22 9.18
N PRO A 320 -11.87 0.54 8.16
CA PRO A 320 -11.58 1.98 8.08
C PRO A 320 -12.19 2.75 9.25
N LEU A 321 -11.39 3.02 10.29
CA LEU A 321 -11.86 3.54 11.58
C LEU A 321 -12.52 4.91 11.48
N LEU A 322 -12.05 5.78 10.58
CA LEU A 322 -12.64 7.10 10.38
C LEU A 322 -14.08 6.97 9.86
N VAL A 323 -14.26 6.17 8.82
CA VAL A 323 -15.56 5.97 8.20
C VAL A 323 -16.48 5.21 9.14
N ALA A 324 -16.00 4.11 9.74
CA ALA A 324 -16.76 3.33 10.71
C ALA A 324 -17.21 4.18 11.91
N GLY A 325 -16.31 4.99 12.46
CA GLY A 325 -16.61 5.92 13.55
C GLY A 325 -17.72 6.90 13.20
N ARG A 326 -17.74 7.45 11.98
CA ARG A 326 -18.85 8.31 11.52
C ARG A 326 -20.19 7.58 11.49
N TYR A 327 -20.23 6.34 10.99
CA TYR A 327 -21.47 5.54 10.96
C TYR A 327 -21.97 5.18 12.35
N TRP A 328 -21.06 4.89 13.28
CA TRP A 328 -21.40 4.55 14.66
C TRP A 328 -21.61 5.76 15.57
N ASN A 329 -21.37 6.97 15.05
CA ASN A 329 -21.32 8.21 15.83
C ASN A 329 -20.33 8.12 17.01
N GLU A 330 -19.12 7.61 16.73
CA GLU A 330 -18.02 7.41 17.67
C GLU A 330 -16.73 8.05 17.17
N THR A 331 -16.04 8.73 18.08
CA THR A 331 -14.72 9.30 17.81
C THR A 331 -13.65 8.22 17.98
N LEU A 332 -13.40 7.45 16.93
CA LEU A 332 -12.34 6.43 16.91
C LEU A 332 -11.00 6.98 16.41
N MET A 333 -11.04 8.10 15.67
CA MET A 333 -9.87 8.76 15.11
C MET A 333 -9.86 10.27 15.38
N VAL A 334 -8.67 10.86 15.48
CA VAL A 334 -8.46 12.30 15.33
C VAL A 334 -8.25 12.66 13.87
N ALA A 335 -8.58 13.89 13.49
CA ALA A 335 -8.69 14.30 12.09
C ALA A 335 -7.35 14.35 11.31
N ASP A 336 -6.21 14.16 11.98
CA ASP A 336 -4.91 14.04 11.32
C ASP A 336 -4.70 12.63 10.77
N LYS A 337 -4.70 12.53 9.44
CA LYS A 337 -4.75 11.26 8.71
C LYS A 337 -3.37 10.76 8.27
N GLN A 338 -2.31 11.53 8.51
CA GLN A 338 -0.94 11.20 8.09
C GLN A 338 0.02 11.14 9.27
N ALA A 339 -0.32 11.74 10.40
CA ALA A 339 0.51 11.67 11.60
C ALA A 339 0.72 10.24 12.10
N GLY A 340 1.96 9.90 12.46
CA GLY A 340 2.28 8.67 13.18
C GLY A 340 3.58 7.99 12.75
N LEU A 341 3.93 6.91 13.44
CA LEU A 341 5.04 6.04 13.05
C LEU A 341 4.53 4.76 12.40
N TYR A 342 5.12 4.37 11.27
CA TYR A 342 4.85 3.14 10.56
C TYR A 342 6.05 2.21 10.62
N VAL A 343 5.79 0.90 10.68
CA VAL A 343 6.81 -0.13 10.58
C VAL A 343 6.58 -0.96 9.33
N SER A 344 7.64 -1.21 8.56
CA SER A 344 7.64 -2.16 7.45
C SER A 344 8.77 -3.18 7.60
N LEU A 345 8.52 -4.39 7.08
CA LEU A 345 9.48 -5.48 7.01
C LEU A 345 9.59 -5.92 5.55
N ASN A 346 10.79 -5.83 4.97
CA ASN A 346 11.07 -6.22 3.61
C ASN A 346 12.16 -7.29 3.61
N GLU A 347 11.83 -8.50 3.15
CA GLU A 347 12.81 -9.59 3.01
C GLU A 347 13.28 -9.79 1.57
N GLN A 348 12.70 -9.03 0.64
CA GLN A 348 12.99 -9.06 -0.79
C GLN A 348 13.13 -7.64 -1.33
N PRO A 349 14.03 -7.39 -2.29
CA PRO A 349 14.27 -6.04 -2.80
C PRO A 349 13.05 -5.52 -3.57
N PRO A 350 12.87 -4.18 -3.64
CA PRO A 350 11.70 -3.56 -4.27
C PRO A 350 11.45 -4.00 -5.72
N SER A 351 12.52 -4.30 -6.46
CA SER A 351 12.47 -4.76 -7.87
C SER A 351 11.64 -6.03 -8.07
N THR A 352 11.47 -6.85 -7.02
CA THR A 352 10.60 -8.05 -7.07
C THR A 352 9.11 -7.72 -7.18
N TYR A 353 8.70 -6.50 -6.80
CA TYR A 353 7.32 -6.03 -6.89
C TYR A 353 6.99 -5.32 -8.21
N ASN A 354 7.91 -5.29 -9.16
CA ASN A 354 7.69 -4.63 -10.44
C ASN A 354 7.16 -5.60 -11.52
N LEU A 355 6.59 -5.06 -12.60
CA LEU A 355 6.19 -5.84 -13.78
C LEU A 355 7.44 -6.28 -14.53
N ARG A 356 7.57 -7.58 -14.81
CA ARG A 356 8.69 -8.11 -15.61
C ARG A 356 8.60 -7.63 -17.05
N ALA A 357 9.74 -7.64 -17.75
CA ALA A 357 9.77 -7.40 -19.19
C ALA A 357 8.83 -8.37 -19.92
N PHE A 358 8.15 -7.88 -20.95
CA PHE A 358 7.28 -8.68 -21.79
C PHE A 358 8.09 -9.69 -22.60
N THR A 359 7.54 -10.89 -22.83
CA THR A 359 8.15 -11.90 -23.71
C THR A 359 8.52 -11.27 -25.06
N GLY A 360 9.77 -11.46 -25.48
CA GLY A 360 10.33 -10.83 -26.68
C GLY A 360 11.19 -9.60 -26.40
N THR A 361 11.29 -9.13 -25.15
CA THR A 361 12.03 -7.93 -24.77
C THR A 361 12.91 -8.13 -23.53
N GLU A 362 13.99 -7.36 -23.45
CA GLU A 362 14.77 -7.11 -22.23
C GLU A 362 14.30 -5.81 -21.57
N GLY A 363 14.26 -5.78 -20.23
CA GLY A 363 13.69 -4.69 -19.46
C GLY A 363 14.69 -3.98 -18.55
N GLU A 364 14.72 -2.66 -18.61
CA GLU A 364 15.47 -1.80 -17.69
C GLU A 364 14.51 -0.79 -17.04
N TYR A 365 14.39 -0.82 -15.70
CA TYR A 365 13.50 0.10 -14.99
C TYR A 365 14.02 1.53 -15.02
N VAL A 366 13.10 2.48 -15.18
CA VAL A 366 13.39 3.91 -15.13
C VAL A 366 12.71 4.49 -13.90
N GLU A 367 13.50 5.10 -13.03
CA GLU A 367 12.97 5.88 -11.92
C GLU A 367 12.47 7.24 -12.45
N LEU A 368 11.20 7.55 -12.15
CA LEU A 368 10.57 8.80 -12.53
C LEU A 368 10.13 9.55 -11.26
N ASP A 369 10.67 10.76 -11.11
CA ASP A 369 10.21 11.71 -10.11
C ASP A 369 9.17 12.67 -10.70
N PHE A 370 8.13 12.98 -9.92
CA PHE A 370 7.07 13.90 -10.30
C PHE A 370 6.98 15.07 -9.31
N PRO A 371 6.78 16.31 -9.80
CA PRO A 371 6.43 17.43 -8.94
C PRO A 371 5.15 17.14 -8.14
N GLY A 372 5.18 17.38 -6.83
CA GLY A 372 4.01 17.13 -5.96
C GLY A 372 3.89 15.70 -5.45
N GLY A 373 4.93 14.86 -5.58
CA GLY A 373 4.98 13.52 -5.01
C GLY A 373 4.63 13.48 -3.51
N LYS A 374 4.15 12.32 -3.07
CA LYS A 374 3.66 12.04 -1.71
C LYS A 374 4.60 12.60 -0.64
N ARG A 375 4.11 13.54 0.17
CA ARG A 375 4.85 14.07 1.32
C ARG A 375 4.34 13.40 2.59
N PHE A 376 5.27 12.83 3.34
CA PHE A 376 5.00 12.25 4.64
C PHE A 376 5.35 13.28 5.71
N VAL A 377 4.47 14.28 5.84
CA VAL A 377 4.78 15.51 6.58
C VAL A 377 4.92 15.24 8.08
N GLU A 378 3.96 14.51 8.66
CA GLU A 378 3.90 14.17 10.09
C GLU A 378 4.14 12.68 10.35
N THR A 379 4.78 12.00 9.39
CA THR A 379 4.97 10.55 9.43
C THR A 379 6.45 10.19 9.58
N VAL A 380 6.72 9.19 10.41
CA VAL A 380 8.00 8.46 10.39
C VAL A 380 7.74 7.06 9.85
N VAL A 381 8.49 6.62 8.85
CA VAL A 381 8.44 5.24 8.35
C VAL A 381 9.75 4.56 8.69
N VAL A 382 9.69 3.54 9.56
CA VAL A 382 10.82 2.69 9.92
C VAL A 382 10.74 1.39 9.12
N ALA A 383 11.71 1.16 8.24
CA ALA A 383 11.78 -0.02 7.38
C ALA A 383 12.92 -0.95 7.80
N TRP A 384 12.57 -2.19 8.12
CA TRP A 384 13.51 -3.29 8.32
C TRP A 384 13.72 -4.02 6.99
N ASN A 385 14.81 -3.70 6.30
CA ASN A 385 15.16 -4.32 5.02
C ASN A 385 16.12 -5.48 5.29
N LEU A 386 15.57 -6.68 5.51
CA LEU A 386 16.31 -7.90 5.80
C LEU A 386 16.66 -8.66 4.51
N TYR A 387 17.29 -7.96 3.57
CA TYR A 387 17.77 -8.56 2.32
C TYR A 387 18.96 -9.50 2.59
N GLU A 388 19.15 -10.50 1.73
CA GLU A 388 20.31 -11.41 1.81
C GLU A 388 21.64 -10.66 1.68
N THR A 389 21.66 -9.59 0.90
CA THR A 389 22.83 -8.74 0.68
C THR A 389 22.52 -7.32 1.13
N GLY A 390 23.28 -6.82 2.10
CA GLY A 390 23.13 -5.45 2.63
C GLY A 390 21.83 -5.26 3.41
N PRO A 391 21.60 -6.01 4.51
CA PRO A 391 20.48 -5.73 5.38
C PRO A 391 20.64 -4.34 6.02
N GLU A 392 19.57 -3.57 6.08
CA GLU A 392 19.59 -2.20 6.58
C GLU A 392 18.32 -1.88 7.40
N LEU A 393 18.48 -0.98 8.36
CA LEU A 393 17.38 -0.34 9.10
C LEU A 393 17.30 1.13 8.66
N VAL A 394 16.15 1.51 8.09
CA VAL A 394 15.97 2.82 7.47
C VAL A 394 14.84 3.58 8.16
N ALA A 395 15.03 4.89 8.38
CA ALA A 395 13.94 5.80 8.70
C ALA A 395 13.77 6.85 7.60
N HIS A 396 12.53 7.02 7.14
CA HIS A 396 12.10 8.17 6.34
C HIS A 396 11.21 9.08 7.18
N TYR A 397 11.53 10.37 7.26
CA TYR A 397 10.79 11.32 8.08
C TYR A 397 10.99 12.76 7.58
N ASN A 398 10.22 13.68 8.16
CA ASN A 398 10.39 15.11 7.97
C ASN A 398 11.11 15.71 9.19
N GLU A 399 12.33 16.24 9.01
CA GLU A 399 13.15 16.79 10.11
C GLU A 399 12.51 18.03 10.76
N SER A 400 11.62 18.71 10.03
CA SER A 400 10.87 19.85 10.57
C SER A 400 9.82 19.47 11.60
N TYR A 401 9.44 18.19 11.69
CA TYR A 401 8.59 17.64 12.76
C TYR A 401 9.37 16.77 13.72
N PHE A 402 10.29 15.95 13.24
CA PHE A 402 10.98 14.98 14.08
C PHE A 402 12.48 15.30 14.14
N PRO A 403 13.00 15.70 15.31
CA PRO A 403 14.43 15.96 15.47
C PRO A 403 15.25 14.71 15.12
N GLY A 404 16.21 14.83 14.21
CA GLY A 404 16.98 13.67 13.72
C GLY A 404 17.70 12.90 14.82
N ALA A 405 18.21 13.58 15.85
CA ALA A 405 18.83 12.94 17.01
C ALA A 405 17.89 12.03 17.80
N ALA A 406 16.58 12.30 17.78
CA ALA A 406 15.61 11.46 18.45
C ALA A 406 15.18 10.27 17.58
N VAL A 407 15.08 10.46 16.25
CA VAL A 407 14.89 9.35 15.31
C VAL A 407 16.05 8.35 15.38
N GLU A 408 17.30 8.83 15.41
CA GLU A 408 18.49 7.97 15.58
C GLU A 408 18.43 7.14 16.86
N LYS A 409 18.04 7.75 18.00
CA LYS A 409 17.85 7.01 19.27
C LYS A 409 16.80 5.90 19.16
N VAL A 410 15.70 6.15 18.44
CA VAL A 410 14.67 5.14 18.21
C VAL A 410 15.24 3.99 17.37
N LEU A 411 16.00 4.29 16.32
CA LEU A 411 16.63 3.26 15.49
C LEU A 411 17.67 2.44 16.26
N GLU A 412 18.53 3.10 17.05
CA GLU A 412 19.53 2.43 17.88
C GLU A 412 18.89 1.51 18.92
N ALA A 413 17.84 1.98 19.61
CA ALA A 413 17.11 1.17 20.58
C ALA A 413 16.37 -0.01 19.93
N ALA A 414 15.79 0.19 18.74
CA ALA A 414 15.09 -0.86 17.99
C ALA A 414 16.07 -1.91 17.44
N GLU A 415 17.21 -1.49 16.90
CA GLU A 415 18.31 -2.36 16.47
C GLU A 415 18.79 -3.22 17.64
N ARG A 416 19.11 -2.58 18.78
CA ARG A 416 19.52 -3.27 20.00
C ARG A 416 18.46 -4.29 20.42
N PHE A 417 17.20 -3.90 20.54
CA PHE A 417 16.14 -4.83 20.97
C PHE A 417 16.04 -6.07 20.07
N ALA A 418 16.04 -5.89 18.74
CA ALA A 418 15.79 -6.98 17.81
C ALA A 418 17.01 -7.92 17.65
N LEU A 419 18.23 -7.39 17.75
CA LEU A 419 19.46 -8.14 17.47
C LEU A 419 20.20 -8.58 18.75
N SER A 420 20.07 -7.87 19.87
CA SER A 420 20.78 -8.22 21.11
C SER A 420 20.04 -9.24 21.99
N ALA A 421 18.78 -9.60 21.66
CA ALA A 421 17.98 -10.54 22.45
C ALA A 421 18.23 -12.01 22.09
N GLY A 422 19.07 -12.28 21.09
CA GLY A 422 19.40 -13.63 20.59
C GLY A 422 20.73 -14.23 21.08
N SER A 423 21.49 -13.48 21.90
CA SER A 423 22.78 -13.85 22.48
C SER A 423 22.64 -14.52 23.84
#